data_AF-A0A256BM08-F1
#
_entry.id   AF-A0A256BM08-F1
#
_cell.length_a   1.000
_cell.length_b   1.000
_cell.length_c   1.000
_cell.angle_alpha   90.00
_cell.angle_beta   90.00
_cell.angle_gamma   90.00
#
_symmetry.space_group_name_H-M   'P 1'
#
loop_
_entity.id
_entity.type
_entity.pdbx_description
1 polymer ?
#
loop_
_entity_poly.entity_id
_entity_poly.type
_entity_poly.pdbx_seq_one_letter_code
_entity_poly.pdbx_strand_id
1 'polypeptide(L)'
;MKIKTINQQIDDFLNNLSKMGITTRMISEDTGVSTHSLSNWRQGKSTPNQINLLKLSNYSLTILSQYNLDFPLKKELREPIVKFRKYVEEILREMPKKNDKENIIISDHQANKNAEEILKPILDFQNLDFYFNIDKDEGFSLDHKNIIDRKVEKQYRENFVKNFNLLIRFVDKNSQNDVEDFTFEGWKEEHAKEFYSNLPHDEDYDVKEKISSVAELWLSKKLNVSKTQILNWRKGKDFPSDDNLLNLKKLLRIEGQGAFLMYEFGEEQLKGMFLPSLRNTANKRVQDYHYYKTLEFFTNVLFLYGYENPTVKELKEDMEGSLIEENYENVVLSFFEEYNNMKVSRDFTVDEDTIIHNPELAPYISMDDTHINYVIRKNEELLNRIFTKENVRLLIEIGEKRFLNEQKEGLYEIISLLEKREGIRNTAVLNLAPKFRLLYSPDQHTSEQIDILTDQLAAYLQQPLIKRWFDLEYSFEGLTDNEENEIMEFMRYAMLNNNQELRKKVTECAVKKLEYEQGFQYSDLLILFDDLSEPTVIKKIFRR
;
A
#
# COMPACT_ATOMS: atom_id res chain seq x y z
N MET A 1 -12.12 20.33 -5.26
CA MET A 1 -12.33 21.78 -5.56
C MET A 1 -11.08 22.52 -6.12
N LYS A 2 -9.83 22.25 -5.69
CA LYS A 2 -8.62 23.00 -6.10
C LYS A 2 -8.20 22.87 -7.60
N ILE A 3 -8.50 21.75 -8.27
CA ILE A 3 -8.07 21.47 -9.67
C ILE A 3 -8.83 22.29 -10.73
N LYS A 4 -10.14 22.54 -10.54
CA LYS A 4 -10.92 23.40 -11.46
C LYS A 4 -10.38 24.84 -11.46
N THR A 5 -9.83 25.28 -10.33
CA THR A 5 -9.33 26.65 -10.15
C THR A 5 -8.05 26.91 -10.94
N ILE A 6 -7.09 25.97 -10.98
CA ILE A 6 -5.80 26.19 -11.64
C ILE A 6 -5.91 26.27 -13.16
N ASN A 7 -6.75 25.42 -13.75
CA ASN A 7 -6.97 25.40 -15.20
C ASN A 7 -7.67 26.68 -15.67
N GLN A 8 -8.63 27.19 -14.88
CA GLN A 8 -9.27 28.48 -15.15
C GLN A 8 -8.26 29.64 -15.08
N GLN A 9 -7.39 29.65 -14.04
CA GLN A 9 -6.36 30.68 -13.92
C GLN A 9 -5.36 30.65 -15.09
N ILE A 10 -5.05 29.45 -15.63
CA ILE A 10 -4.19 29.30 -16.81
C ILE A 10 -4.91 29.77 -18.08
N ASP A 11 -6.18 29.40 -18.28
CA ASP A 11 -6.95 29.87 -19.44
C ASP A 11 -7.07 31.40 -19.44
N ASP A 12 -7.42 31.99 -18.30
CA ASP A 12 -7.49 33.44 -18.12
C ASP A 12 -6.14 34.11 -18.40
N PHE A 13 -5.04 33.53 -17.89
CA PHE A 13 -3.69 34.04 -18.15
C PHE A 13 -3.35 34.00 -19.64
N LEU A 14 -3.52 32.86 -20.31
CA LEU A 14 -3.24 32.70 -21.74
C LEU A 14 -4.12 33.61 -22.61
N ASN A 15 -5.38 33.80 -22.24
CA ASN A 15 -6.29 34.72 -22.93
C ASN A 15 -5.89 36.20 -22.74
N ASN A 16 -5.29 36.56 -21.62
CA ASN A 16 -4.79 37.92 -21.43
C ASN A 16 -3.48 38.15 -22.19
N LEU A 17 -2.62 37.13 -22.30
CA LEU A 17 -1.43 37.20 -23.15
C LEU A 17 -1.78 37.30 -24.64
N SER A 18 -2.82 36.59 -25.10
CA SER A 18 -3.24 36.68 -26.50
C SER A 18 -3.74 38.07 -26.89
N LYS A 19 -4.38 38.81 -25.98
CA LYS A 19 -4.73 40.23 -26.16
C LYS A 19 -3.52 41.14 -26.35
N MET A 20 -2.34 40.71 -25.91
CA MET A 20 -1.06 41.40 -26.13
C MET A 20 -0.34 40.95 -27.40
N GLY A 21 -0.95 40.06 -28.21
CA GLY A 21 -0.33 39.46 -29.39
C GLY A 21 0.63 38.31 -29.08
N ILE A 22 0.72 37.86 -27.82
CA ILE A 22 1.58 36.74 -27.42
C ILE A 22 0.81 35.43 -27.67
N THR A 23 1.31 34.63 -28.60
CA THR A 23 0.66 33.37 -29.00
C THR A 23 1.15 32.19 -28.15
N THR A 24 0.35 31.12 -28.06
CA THR A 24 0.73 29.86 -27.38
C THR A 24 2.03 29.27 -27.92
N ARG A 25 2.32 29.48 -29.21
CA ARG A 25 3.59 29.06 -29.83
C ARG A 25 4.77 29.83 -29.26
N MET A 26 4.67 31.16 -29.16
CA MET A 26 5.72 32.00 -28.57
C MET A 26 5.96 31.63 -27.11
N ILE A 27 4.89 31.41 -26.33
CA ILE A 27 4.99 30.95 -24.94
C ILE A 27 5.71 29.60 -24.88
N SER A 28 5.42 28.69 -25.81
CA SER A 28 6.05 27.37 -25.88
C SER A 28 7.55 27.47 -26.15
N GLU A 29 7.94 28.32 -27.11
CA GLU A 29 9.33 28.59 -27.48
C GLU A 29 10.10 29.23 -26.31
N ASP A 30 9.49 30.19 -25.61
CA ASP A 30 10.14 30.95 -24.53
C ASP A 30 10.24 30.19 -23.20
N THR A 31 9.31 29.27 -22.94
CA THR A 31 9.23 28.54 -21.64
C THR A 31 9.67 27.08 -21.75
N GLY A 32 9.74 26.53 -22.95
CA GLY A 32 9.94 25.10 -23.18
C GLY A 32 8.79 24.24 -22.66
N VAL A 33 7.59 24.80 -22.49
CA VAL A 33 6.35 24.06 -22.24
C VAL A 33 5.72 23.71 -23.58
N SER A 34 5.30 22.46 -23.82
CA SER A 34 4.72 22.10 -25.12
C SER A 34 3.38 22.81 -25.39
N THR A 35 3.14 23.19 -26.65
CA THR A 35 1.85 23.75 -27.09
C THR A 35 0.68 22.82 -26.80
N HIS A 36 0.90 21.51 -26.90
CA HIS A 36 -0.09 20.49 -26.56
C HIS A 36 -0.46 20.52 -25.08
N SER A 37 0.52 20.64 -24.18
CA SER A 37 0.30 20.74 -22.73
C SER A 37 -0.49 22.01 -22.38
N LEU A 38 -0.12 23.17 -22.94
CA LEU A 38 -0.84 24.44 -22.73
C LEU A 38 -2.31 24.32 -23.16
N SER A 39 -2.57 23.68 -24.31
CA SER A 39 -3.93 23.45 -24.79
C SER A 39 -4.72 22.51 -23.87
N ASN A 40 -4.10 21.44 -23.37
CA ASN A 40 -4.77 20.48 -22.50
C ASN A 40 -5.10 21.07 -21.13
N TRP A 41 -4.22 21.89 -20.55
CA TRP A 41 -4.50 22.59 -19.29
C TRP A 41 -5.62 23.61 -19.44
N ARG A 42 -5.59 24.38 -20.53
CA ARG A 42 -6.65 25.33 -20.88
C ARG A 42 -8.03 24.67 -20.96
N GLN A 43 -8.09 23.46 -21.54
CA GLN A 43 -9.33 22.69 -21.71
C GLN A 43 -9.69 21.85 -20.47
N GLY A 44 -8.90 21.93 -19.39
CA GLY A 44 -9.10 21.14 -18.18
C GLY A 44 -8.85 19.63 -18.34
N LYS A 45 -8.21 19.20 -19.43
CA LYS A 45 -7.91 17.79 -19.73
C LYS A 45 -6.76 17.22 -18.91
N SER A 46 -5.91 18.09 -18.36
CA SER A 46 -4.80 17.73 -17.46
C SER A 46 -4.43 18.95 -16.61
N THR A 47 -3.52 18.79 -15.65
CA THR A 47 -2.99 19.88 -14.83
C THR A 47 -1.48 20.03 -15.03
N PRO A 48 -0.91 21.24 -14.85
CA PRO A 48 0.52 21.42 -14.90
C PRO A 48 1.19 20.88 -13.63
N ASN A 49 2.36 20.27 -13.80
CA ASN A 49 3.25 19.91 -12.70
C ASN A 49 4.03 21.14 -12.18
N GLN A 50 4.72 20.96 -11.06
CA GLN A 50 5.47 22.02 -10.38
C GLN A 50 6.49 22.73 -11.29
N ILE A 51 7.22 21.98 -12.12
CA ILE A 51 8.23 22.52 -13.05
C ILE A 51 7.57 23.44 -14.07
N ASN A 52 6.42 23.02 -14.63
CA ASN A 52 5.70 23.80 -15.61
C ASN A 52 5.03 25.05 -15.01
N LEU A 53 4.53 24.96 -13.78
CA LEU A 53 4.05 26.13 -13.04
C LEU A 53 5.15 27.14 -12.76
N LEU A 54 6.34 26.68 -12.38
CA LEU A 54 7.51 27.54 -12.18
C LEU A 54 7.91 28.25 -13.47
N LYS A 55 7.92 27.53 -14.60
CA LYS A 55 8.17 28.10 -15.93
C LYS A 55 7.17 29.22 -16.28
N LEU A 56 5.87 28.98 -16.07
CA LEU A 56 4.83 29.99 -16.32
C LEU A 56 4.92 31.20 -15.37
N SER A 57 5.27 30.98 -14.11
CA SER A 57 5.48 32.06 -13.13
C SER A 57 6.68 32.94 -13.50
N ASN A 58 7.80 32.33 -13.89
CA ASN A 58 9.00 33.04 -14.35
C ASN A 58 8.74 33.82 -15.64
N TYR A 59 7.97 33.23 -16.56
CA TYR A 59 7.56 33.91 -17.79
C TYR A 59 6.66 35.12 -17.49
N SER A 60 5.73 35.00 -16.55
CA SER A 60 4.91 36.12 -16.08
C SER A 60 5.76 37.26 -15.51
N LEU A 61 6.78 36.93 -14.72
CA LEU A 61 7.74 37.90 -14.20
C LEU A 61 8.56 38.57 -15.31
N THR A 62 8.96 37.80 -16.32
CA THR A 62 9.70 38.30 -17.47
C THR A 62 8.87 39.34 -18.23
N ILE A 63 7.60 39.04 -18.50
CA ILE A 63 6.68 40.02 -19.12
C ILE A 63 6.54 41.26 -18.24
N LEU A 64 6.30 41.10 -16.94
CA LEU A 64 6.14 42.23 -16.01
C LEU A 64 7.41 43.10 -15.88
N SER A 65 8.60 42.54 -16.13
CA SER A 65 9.87 43.25 -16.06
C SER A 65 10.30 43.88 -17.39
N GLN A 66 9.92 43.29 -18.53
CA GLN A 66 10.14 43.86 -19.86
C GLN A 66 9.35 45.17 -20.07
N TYR A 67 8.17 45.29 -19.46
CA TYR A 67 7.35 46.50 -19.45
C TYR A 67 7.59 47.28 -18.14
N ASN A 68 8.78 47.88 -18.04
CA ASN A 68 9.24 48.66 -16.89
C ASN A 68 8.63 50.09 -16.84
N LEU A 69 9.10 50.93 -15.90
CA LEU A 69 8.56 52.27 -15.61
C LEU A 69 8.40 53.18 -16.84
N ASP A 70 9.22 52.99 -17.87
CA ASP A 70 9.24 53.83 -19.07
C ASP A 70 8.14 53.46 -20.08
N PHE A 71 7.64 52.22 -20.06
CA PHE A 71 6.54 51.74 -20.91
C PHE A 71 5.62 50.78 -20.12
N PRO A 72 4.84 51.29 -19.16
CA PRO A 72 4.05 50.46 -18.27
C PRO A 72 2.89 49.79 -19.02
N LEU A 73 2.72 48.50 -18.80
CA LEU A 73 1.52 47.77 -19.20
C LEU A 73 0.27 48.46 -18.66
N LYS A 74 -0.74 48.63 -19.52
CA LYS A 74 -2.07 49.10 -19.10
C LYS A 74 -2.56 48.24 -17.94
N LYS A 75 -3.16 48.88 -16.94
CA LYS A 75 -3.64 48.25 -15.70
C LYS A 75 -4.46 46.98 -15.97
N GLU A 76 -5.36 47.04 -16.96
CA GLU A 76 -6.23 45.94 -17.40
C GLU A 76 -5.48 44.70 -17.89
N LEU A 77 -4.27 44.86 -18.44
CA LEU A 77 -3.42 43.75 -18.90
C LEU A 77 -2.41 43.32 -17.81
N ARG A 78 -1.98 44.27 -16.97
CA ARG A 78 -1.00 44.05 -15.91
C ARG A 78 -1.59 43.29 -14.71
N GLU A 79 -2.77 43.68 -14.25
CA GLU A 79 -3.40 43.08 -13.06
C GLU A 79 -3.67 41.58 -13.19
N PRO A 80 -4.18 41.07 -14.32
CA PRO A 80 -4.35 39.63 -14.51
C PRO A 80 -3.04 38.84 -14.45
N ILE A 81 -1.95 39.37 -15.01
CA ILE A 81 -0.63 38.72 -15.00
C ILE A 81 -0.07 38.68 -13.56
N VAL A 82 -0.22 39.77 -12.81
CA VAL A 82 0.19 39.82 -11.38
C VAL A 82 -0.63 38.85 -10.55
N LYS A 83 -1.96 38.79 -10.76
CA LYS A 83 -2.87 37.89 -10.05
C LYS A 83 -2.51 36.43 -10.32
N PHE A 84 -2.30 36.07 -11.59
CA PHE A 84 -1.88 34.73 -11.97
C PHE A 84 -0.54 34.36 -11.32
N ARG A 85 0.46 35.25 -11.37
CA ARG A 85 1.77 34.99 -10.75
C ARG A 85 1.66 34.74 -9.25
N LYS A 86 0.92 35.58 -8.50
CA LYS A 86 0.70 35.40 -7.06
C LYS A 86 0.00 34.08 -6.74
N TYR A 87 -1.05 33.75 -7.51
CA TYR A 87 -1.77 32.49 -7.36
C TYR A 87 -0.86 31.28 -7.60
N VAL A 88 -0.02 31.32 -8.63
CA VAL A 88 0.96 30.27 -8.89
C VAL A 88 2.01 30.21 -7.78
N GLU A 89 2.47 31.34 -7.24
CA GLU A 89 3.39 31.37 -6.09
C GLU A 89 2.78 30.77 -4.81
N GLU A 90 1.48 31.00 -4.54
CA GLU A 90 0.75 30.39 -3.44
C GLU A 90 0.64 28.87 -3.61
N ILE A 91 0.28 28.40 -4.81
CA ILE A 91 0.27 26.96 -5.12
C ILE A 91 1.66 26.36 -5.00
N LEU A 92 2.69 27.02 -5.53
CA LEU A 92 4.07 26.52 -5.46
C LEU A 92 4.61 26.49 -4.03
N ARG A 93 4.09 27.32 -3.11
CA ARG A 93 4.39 27.28 -1.67
C ARG A 93 3.70 26.11 -0.98
N GLU A 94 2.50 25.76 -1.41
CA GLU A 94 1.75 24.59 -0.91
C GLU A 94 2.23 23.25 -1.53
N MET A 95 2.91 23.29 -2.69
CA MET A 95 3.46 22.11 -3.34
C MET A 95 4.77 21.66 -2.67
N PRO A 96 4.84 20.44 -2.09
CA PRO A 96 6.09 19.92 -1.54
C PRO A 96 7.13 19.77 -2.66
N LYS A 97 8.32 20.36 -2.50
CA LYS A 97 9.39 20.18 -3.49
C LYS A 97 9.89 18.73 -3.45
N LYS A 98 10.33 18.23 -4.60
CA LYS A 98 10.70 16.81 -4.81
C LYS A 98 11.69 16.23 -3.78
N ASN A 99 12.70 16.99 -3.36
CA ASN A 99 13.66 16.55 -2.34
C ASN A 99 13.18 16.81 -0.90
N ASP A 100 12.17 17.67 -0.71
CA ASP A 100 11.62 17.96 0.61
C ASP A 100 10.71 16.82 1.08
N LYS A 101 10.04 16.11 0.17
CA LYS A 101 9.21 14.93 0.48
C LYS A 101 10.02 13.80 1.14
N GLU A 102 11.13 13.39 0.53
CA GLU A 102 12.01 12.37 1.11
C GLU A 102 12.60 12.82 2.45
N ASN A 103 12.98 14.10 2.56
CA ASN A 103 13.48 14.66 3.82
C ASN A 103 12.41 14.72 4.92
N ILE A 104 11.14 14.96 4.58
CA ILE A 104 10.02 14.89 5.53
C ILE A 104 9.90 13.47 6.07
N ILE A 105 9.89 12.45 5.20
CA ILE A 105 9.82 11.04 5.61
C ILE A 105 10.95 10.70 6.56
N ILE A 106 12.19 11.06 6.21
CA ILE A 106 13.34 10.79 7.07
C ILE A 106 13.26 11.57 8.39
N SER A 107 12.85 12.85 8.36
CA SER A 107 12.69 13.67 9.56
C SER A 107 11.60 13.15 10.50
N ASP A 108 10.55 12.58 9.95
CA ASP A 108 9.43 12.01 10.71
C ASP A 108 9.87 10.78 11.52
N HIS A 109 10.88 10.07 11.03
CA HIS A 109 11.43 8.87 11.66
C HIS A 109 12.82 9.07 12.27
N GLN A 110 13.29 10.32 12.42
CA GLN A 110 14.65 10.62 12.91
C GLN A 110 14.97 10.09 14.32
N ALA A 111 13.93 9.87 15.14
CA ALA A 111 14.07 9.28 16.48
C ALA A 111 14.17 7.74 16.46
N ASN A 112 13.90 7.10 15.32
CA ASN A 112 13.91 5.66 15.14
C ASN A 112 14.97 5.25 14.12
N LYS A 113 16.16 4.92 14.63
CA LYS A 113 17.32 4.54 13.81
C LYS A 113 17.05 3.32 12.91
N ASN A 114 16.27 2.35 13.39
CA ASN A 114 15.92 1.17 12.59
C ASN A 114 15.01 1.54 11.42
N ALA A 115 14.08 2.48 11.62
CA ALA A 115 13.23 2.98 10.54
C ALA A 115 14.07 3.74 9.50
N GLU A 116 15.04 4.55 9.92
CA GLU A 116 15.94 5.25 9.00
C GLU A 116 16.74 4.27 8.11
N GLU A 117 17.24 3.18 8.70
CA GLU A 117 18.00 2.13 7.99
C GLU A 117 17.16 1.41 6.92
N ILE A 118 15.85 1.27 7.14
CA ILE A 118 14.91 0.62 6.20
C ILE A 118 14.39 1.61 5.15
N LEU A 119 14.00 2.82 5.59
CA LEU A 119 13.35 3.82 4.74
C LEU A 119 14.31 4.40 3.71
N LYS A 120 15.57 4.64 4.09
CA LYS A 120 16.54 5.24 3.18
C LYS A 120 16.71 4.44 1.89
N PRO A 121 16.97 3.11 1.91
CA PRO A 121 16.98 2.31 0.69
C PRO A 121 15.65 2.33 -0.07
N ILE A 122 14.50 2.28 0.61
CA ILE A 122 13.18 2.33 -0.04
C ILE A 122 13.02 3.63 -0.83
N LEU A 123 13.46 4.76 -0.27
CA LEU A 123 13.40 6.08 -0.91
C LEU A 123 14.44 6.23 -2.02
N ASP A 124 15.69 5.79 -1.79
CA ASP A 124 16.77 5.85 -2.78
C ASP A 124 16.42 5.05 -4.05
N PHE A 125 15.70 3.93 -3.91
CA PHE A 125 15.18 3.10 -5.01
C PHE A 125 13.72 3.38 -5.38
N GLN A 126 13.07 4.35 -4.73
CA GLN A 126 11.69 4.79 -4.98
C GLN A 126 10.68 3.63 -5.01
N ASN A 127 10.85 2.68 -4.10
CA ASN A 127 9.94 1.54 -3.89
C ASN A 127 8.71 1.93 -3.03
N LEU A 128 8.30 3.20 -3.05
CA LEU A 128 7.19 3.73 -2.28
C LEU A 128 6.39 4.70 -3.14
N ASP A 129 5.10 4.40 -3.34
CA ASP A 129 4.19 5.21 -4.18
C ASP A 129 3.53 6.32 -3.35
N PHE A 130 3.36 6.09 -2.05
CA PHE A 130 2.65 6.96 -1.12
C PHE A 130 3.23 6.86 0.29
N TYR A 131 3.35 8.00 0.96
CA TYR A 131 3.74 8.08 2.37
C TYR A 131 2.64 8.73 3.19
N PHE A 132 2.40 8.20 4.40
CA PHE A 132 1.49 8.77 5.38
C PHE A 132 2.10 8.70 6.78
N ASN A 133 2.20 9.84 7.44
CA ASN A 133 2.60 9.97 8.83
C ASN A 133 1.37 9.97 9.72
N ILE A 134 1.28 8.96 10.58
CA ILE A 134 0.16 8.73 11.50
C ILE A 134 0.13 9.76 12.63
N ASP A 135 1.29 10.17 13.14
CA ASP A 135 1.40 11.10 14.27
C ASP A 135 1.07 12.54 13.85
N LYS A 136 1.33 12.85 12.59
CA LYS A 136 1.15 14.19 12.00
C LYS A 136 -0.10 14.34 11.15
N ASP A 137 -0.87 13.28 10.92
CA ASP A 137 -2.13 13.36 10.16
C ASP A 137 -1.92 13.74 8.68
N GLU A 138 -0.73 13.50 8.13
CA GLU A 138 -0.30 14.05 6.84
C GLU A 138 0.23 12.96 5.90
N GLY A 139 -0.09 13.06 4.60
CA GLY A 139 0.46 12.15 3.61
C GLY A 139 0.52 12.74 2.21
N PHE A 140 1.36 12.12 1.37
CA PHE A 140 1.59 12.55 0.00
C PHE A 140 2.07 11.40 -0.89
N SER A 141 1.71 11.49 -2.18
CA SER A 141 2.26 10.63 -3.21
C SER A 141 3.70 11.01 -3.54
N LEU A 142 4.51 10.02 -3.86
CA LEU A 142 5.91 10.17 -4.31
C LEU A 142 5.99 10.04 -5.83
N ASP A 143 6.92 10.78 -6.44
CA ASP A 143 7.12 10.74 -7.90
C ASP A 143 8.12 9.64 -8.27
N HIS A 144 7.73 8.71 -9.15
CA HIS A 144 8.68 7.74 -9.71
C HIS A 144 9.67 8.39 -10.69
N LYS A 145 10.92 7.97 -10.61
CA LYS A 145 11.97 8.11 -11.62
C LYS A 145 12.20 6.72 -12.22
N ASN A 146 12.50 6.71 -13.52
CA ASN A 146 12.78 5.46 -14.23
C ASN A 146 14.26 5.04 -14.16
N ILE A 147 15.13 5.85 -13.52
CA ILE A 147 16.59 5.68 -13.57
C ILE A 147 17.19 5.94 -12.18
N ILE A 148 18.09 5.06 -11.76
CA ILE A 148 18.86 5.18 -10.51
C ILE A 148 19.94 6.26 -10.69
N ASP A 149 20.06 7.17 -9.73
CA ASP A 149 21.10 8.19 -9.72
C ASP A 149 22.49 7.54 -9.45
N ARG A 150 23.54 7.98 -10.15
CA ARG A 150 24.95 7.63 -9.90
C ARG A 150 25.36 7.71 -8.42
N LYS A 151 24.80 8.63 -7.64
CA LYS A 151 25.05 8.74 -6.19
C LYS A 151 24.52 7.52 -5.45
N VAL A 152 23.31 7.08 -5.79
CA VAL A 152 22.68 5.87 -5.24
C VAL A 152 23.47 4.63 -5.70
N GLU A 153 23.85 4.54 -6.97
CA GLU A 153 24.70 3.44 -7.46
C GLU A 153 25.99 3.32 -6.66
N LYS A 154 26.68 4.44 -6.41
CA LYS A 154 27.91 4.46 -5.63
C LYS A 154 27.67 4.03 -4.18
N GLN A 155 26.56 4.45 -3.58
CA GLN A 155 26.19 4.11 -2.20
C GLN A 155 25.94 2.61 -2.02
N TYR A 156 25.26 1.96 -2.98
CA TYR A 156 24.87 0.55 -2.89
C TYR A 156 25.78 -0.42 -3.65
N ARG A 157 26.92 0.07 -4.14
CA ARG A 157 27.89 -0.74 -4.89
C ARG A 157 28.39 -1.96 -4.10
N GLU A 158 28.66 -1.80 -2.81
CA GLU A 158 29.14 -2.91 -1.98
C GLU A 158 28.07 -4.00 -1.83
N ASN A 159 26.81 -3.63 -1.70
CA ASN A 159 25.70 -4.58 -1.65
C ASN A 159 25.56 -5.35 -2.96
N PHE A 160 25.70 -4.67 -4.10
CA PHE A 160 25.77 -5.36 -5.39
C PHE A 160 26.85 -6.43 -5.39
N VAL A 161 28.08 -6.05 -4.99
CA VAL A 161 29.22 -6.96 -4.96
C VAL A 161 28.97 -8.16 -4.05
N LYS A 162 28.40 -7.93 -2.86
CA LYS A 162 28.04 -8.99 -1.91
C LYS A 162 27.01 -9.94 -2.52
N ASN A 163 25.88 -9.42 -3.01
CA ASN A 163 24.80 -10.21 -3.60
C ASN A 163 25.24 -10.99 -4.84
N PHE A 164 26.06 -10.36 -5.69
CA PHE A 164 26.59 -11.00 -6.88
C PHE A 164 27.53 -12.16 -6.53
N ASN A 165 28.37 -12.01 -5.49
CA ASN A 165 29.20 -13.11 -4.99
C ASN A 165 28.40 -14.17 -4.21
N LEU A 166 27.32 -13.80 -3.53
CA LEU A 166 26.39 -14.75 -2.91
C LEU A 166 25.73 -15.64 -3.96
N LEU A 167 25.22 -15.04 -5.05
CA LEU A 167 24.69 -15.78 -6.19
C LEU A 167 25.73 -16.74 -6.79
N ILE A 168 26.95 -16.25 -7.04
CA ILE A 168 28.02 -17.09 -7.63
C ILE A 168 28.33 -18.28 -6.74
N ARG A 169 28.52 -18.05 -5.43
CA ARG A 169 28.80 -19.14 -4.48
C ARG A 169 27.62 -20.11 -4.38
N PHE A 170 26.40 -19.60 -4.39
CA PHE A 170 25.19 -20.42 -4.33
C PHE A 170 25.09 -21.32 -5.56
N VAL A 171 25.28 -20.77 -6.76
CA VAL A 171 25.27 -21.56 -8.00
C VAL A 171 26.41 -22.57 -7.98
N ASP A 172 27.67 -22.14 -7.79
CA ASP A 172 28.82 -23.06 -7.81
C ASP A 172 28.70 -24.20 -6.78
N LYS A 173 28.14 -23.93 -5.60
CA LYS A 173 27.88 -24.96 -4.57
C LYS A 173 26.85 -25.98 -5.07
N ASN A 174 25.70 -25.51 -5.53
CA ASN A 174 24.57 -26.38 -5.84
C ASN A 174 24.65 -27.03 -7.23
N SER A 175 25.46 -26.49 -8.15
CA SER A 175 25.68 -27.05 -9.49
C SER A 175 26.36 -28.41 -9.50
N GLN A 176 26.95 -28.82 -8.37
CA GLN A 176 27.60 -30.12 -8.19
C GLN A 176 26.66 -31.21 -7.66
N ASN A 177 25.47 -30.82 -7.20
CA ASN A 177 24.49 -31.73 -6.61
C ASN A 177 23.53 -32.23 -7.70
N ASP A 178 23.13 -33.49 -7.60
CA ASP A 178 22.04 -34.06 -8.42
C ASP A 178 20.68 -33.99 -7.71
N VAL A 179 19.64 -34.54 -8.35
CA VAL A 179 18.28 -34.54 -7.79
C VAL A 179 18.23 -35.38 -6.52
N GLU A 180 18.93 -36.51 -6.50
CA GLU A 180 19.04 -37.42 -5.37
C GLU A 180 19.64 -36.71 -4.14
N ASP A 181 20.71 -35.92 -4.32
CA ASP A 181 21.34 -35.12 -3.26
C ASP A 181 20.33 -34.17 -2.60
N PHE A 182 19.56 -33.40 -3.39
CA PHE A 182 18.55 -32.48 -2.83
C PHE A 182 17.42 -33.22 -2.12
N THR A 183 16.98 -34.36 -2.65
CA THR A 183 15.95 -35.17 -1.96
C THR A 183 16.45 -35.75 -0.65
N PHE A 184 17.74 -36.11 -0.56
CA PHE A 184 18.37 -36.52 0.69
C PHE A 184 18.44 -35.38 1.72
N GLU A 185 18.62 -34.13 1.26
CA GLU A 185 18.51 -32.92 2.09
C GLU A 185 17.06 -32.57 2.49
N GLY A 186 16.07 -33.40 2.13
CA GLY A 186 14.67 -33.27 2.54
C GLY A 186 13.78 -32.49 1.57
N TRP A 187 14.25 -32.23 0.35
CA TRP A 187 13.43 -31.56 -0.67
C TRP A 187 12.39 -32.51 -1.25
N LYS A 188 11.20 -31.97 -1.56
CA LYS A 188 10.23 -32.69 -2.40
C LYS A 188 10.85 -32.95 -3.77
N GLU A 189 10.68 -34.17 -4.28
CA GLU A 189 11.25 -34.61 -5.55
C GLU A 189 10.90 -33.67 -6.72
N GLU A 190 9.67 -33.15 -6.75
CA GLU A 190 9.21 -32.17 -7.74
C GLU A 190 10.01 -30.85 -7.71
N HIS A 191 10.29 -30.32 -6.52
CA HIS A 191 11.09 -29.11 -6.34
C HIS A 191 12.57 -29.36 -6.64
N ALA A 192 13.11 -30.52 -6.23
CA ALA A 192 14.48 -30.91 -6.54
C ALA A 192 14.72 -30.98 -8.06
N LYS A 193 13.80 -31.62 -8.80
CA LYS A 193 13.85 -31.70 -10.27
C LYS A 193 13.76 -30.34 -10.94
N GLU A 194 12.83 -29.48 -10.50
CA GLU A 194 12.69 -28.13 -11.05
C GLU A 194 13.92 -27.27 -10.76
N PHE A 195 14.43 -27.31 -9.54
CA PHE A 195 15.61 -26.56 -9.13
C PHE A 195 16.84 -26.98 -9.95
N TYR A 196 17.12 -28.28 -10.03
CA TYR A 196 18.19 -28.84 -10.87
C TYR A 196 18.04 -28.38 -12.32
N SER A 197 16.85 -28.52 -12.91
CA SER A 197 16.62 -28.16 -14.32
C SER A 197 16.80 -26.66 -14.62
N ASN A 198 16.67 -25.79 -13.62
CA ASN A 198 16.84 -24.34 -13.79
C ASN A 198 18.24 -23.85 -13.39
N LEU A 199 19.02 -24.66 -12.67
CA LEU A 199 20.38 -24.35 -12.26
C LEU A 199 21.36 -24.74 -13.39
N PRO A 200 22.41 -23.94 -13.66
CA PRO A 200 23.44 -24.39 -14.60
C PRO A 200 24.30 -25.49 -13.97
N HIS A 201 24.75 -26.44 -14.77
CA HIS A 201 25.64 -27.53 -14.35
C HIS A 201 26.93 -27.56 -15.19
N ASP A 202 27.97 -28.25 -14.70
CA ASP A 202 29.23 -28.41 -15.44
C ASP A 202 29.00 -29.07 -16.80
N GLU A 203 28.09 -30.05 -16.86
CA GLU A 203 27.72 -30.81 -18.06
C GLU A 203 27.04 -29.99 -19.17
N ASP A 204 26.50 -28.81 -18.85
CA ASP A 204 25.90 -27.90 -19.83
C ASP A 204 26.94 -27.26 -20.78
N TYR A 205 28.22 -27.44 -20.49
CA TYR A 205 29.30 -26.73 -21.15
C TYR A 205 30.34 -27.67 -21.75
N ASP A 206 30.45 -27.63 -23.08
CA ASP A 206 31.50 -28.33 -23.81
C ASP A 206 32.84 -27.59 -23.68
N VAL A 207 33.55 -27.86 -22.58
CA VAL A 207 34.90 -27.34 -22.31
C VAL A 207 35.86 -28.49 -21.99
N LYS A 208 37.02 -28.45 -22.64
CA LYS A 208 38.07 -29.48 -22.51
C LYS A 208 38.82 -29.45 -21.17
N GLU A 209 38.67 -28.38 -20.41
CA GLU A 209 39.35 -28.14 -19.13
C GLU A 209 38.32 -28.06 -18.00
N LYS A 210 38.74 -28.42 -16.78
CA LYS A 210 37.91 -28.36 -15.59
C LYS A 210 37.40 -26.93 -15.37
N ILE A 211 36.09 -26.77 -15.26
CA ILE A 211 35.46 -25.49 -14.96
C ILE A 211 35.78 -25.11 -13.51
N SER A 212 36.34 -23.92 -13.30
CA SER A 212 36.65 -23.41 -11.96
C SER A 212 35.45 -22.75 -11.27
N SER A 213 34.46 -22.29 -12.05
CA SER A 213 33.20 -21.72 -11.58
C SER A 213 32.16 -21.83 -12.71
N VAL A 214 31.13 -22.65 -12.46
CA VAL A 214 29.97 -22.82 -13.34
C VAL A 214 29.23 -21.50 -13.44
N ALA A 215 29.06 -20.82 -12.31
CA ALA A 215 28.33 -19.58 -12.19
C ALA A 215 28.93 -18.47 -13.06
N GLU A 216 30.25 -18.30 -13.04
CA GLU A 216 30.91 -17.27 -13.87
C GLU A 216 30.74 -17.56 -15.36
N LEU A 217 30.87 -18.83 -15.76
CA LEU A 217 30.70 -19.23 -17.16
C LEU A 217 29.25 -19.01 -17.60
N TRP A 218 28.29 -19.44 -16.80
CA TRP A 218 26.86 -19.25 -17.00
C TRP A 218 26.49 -17.78 -17.16
N LEU A 219 26.87 -16.94 -16.19
CA LEU A 219 26.58 -15.50 -16.20
C LEU A 219 27.21 -14.81 -17.41
N SER A 220 28.46 -15.14 -17.75
CA SER A 220 29.13 -14.56 -18.93
C SER A 220 28.37 -14.85 -20.22
N LYS A 221 27.88 -16.09 -20.40
CA LYS A 221 27.12 -16.51 -21.58
C LYS A 221 25.71 -15.91 -21.60
N LYS A 222 24.96 -16.00 -20.51
CA LYS A 222 23.56 -15.54 -20.45
C LYS A 222 23.42 -14.02 -20.50
N LEU A 223 24.38 -13.28 -19.95
CA LEU A 223 24.41 -11.82 -20.01
C LEU A 223 25.14 -11.27 -21.24
N ASN A 224 25.76 -12.14 -22.05
CA ASN A 224 26.59 -11.78 -23.20
C ASN A 224 27.71 -10.77 -22.84
N VAL A 225 28.45 -11.08 -21.77
CA VAL A 225 29.59 -10.27 -21.29
C VAL A 225 30.84 -11.14 -21.15
N SER A 226 32.02 -10.51 -21.15
CA SER A 226 33.27 -11.24 -20.96
C SER A 226 33.42 -11.77 -19.52
N LYS A 227 34.14 -12.89 -19.36
CA LYS A 227 34.54 -13.39 -18.03
C LYS A 227 35.31 -12.34 -17.21
N THR A 228 36.10 -11.50 -17.88
CA THR A 228 36.81 -10.37 -17.24
C THR A 228 35.84 -9.35 -16.64
N GLN A 229 34.73 -9.04 -17.31
CA GLN A 229 33.69 -8.15 -16.76
C GLN A 229 33.03 -8.77 -15.52
N ILE A 230 32.68 -10.06 -15.56
CA ILE A 230 32.15 -10.79 -14.39
C ILE A 230 33.14 -10.67 -13.21
N LEU A 231 34.43 -10.92 -13.45
CA LEU A 231 35.47 -10.81 -12.43
C LEU A 231 35.61 -9.39 -11.89
N ASN A 232 35.49 -8.36 -12.74
CA ASN A 232 35.54 -6.97 -12.32
C ASN A 232 34.32 -6.58 -11.47
N TRP A 233 33.12 -7.07 -11.80
CA TRP A 233 31.91 -6.91 -10.99
C TRP A 233 32.05 -7.57 -9.63
N ARG A 234 32.57 -8.81 -9.56
CA ARG A 234 32.85 -9.50 -8.30
C ARG A 234 33.82 -8.75 -7.39
N LYS A 235 34.77 -8.04 -7.97
CA LYS A 235 35.78 -7.25 -7.25
C LYS A 235 35.33 -5.81 -6.96
N GLY A 236 34.16 -5.40 -7.44
CA GLY A 236 33.72 -4.01 -7.38
C GLY A 236 34.64 -3.05 -8.13
N LYS A 237 35.38 -3.52 -9.15
CA LYS A 237 36.22 -2.67 -10.01
C LYS A 237 35.38 -1.89 -11.01
N ASP A 238 34.44 -2.58 -11.65
CA ASP A 238 33.43 -2.00 -12.54
C ASP A 238 32.03 -2.21 -11.93
N PHE A 239 31.01 -1.54 -12.47
CA PHE A 239 29.62 -1.72 -12.10
C PHE A 239 28.84 -2.13 -13.37
N PRO A 240 27.84 -3.03 -13.30
CA PRO A 240 27.02 -3.34 -14.46
C PRO A 240 26.31 -2.08 -14.98
N SER A 241 26.15 -1.97 -16.30
CA SER A 241 25.25 -0.98 -16.89
C SER A 241 23.79 -1.31 -16.56
N ASP A 242 22.89 -0.34 -16.74
CA ASP A 242 21.45 -0.53 -16.57
C ASP A 242 20.92 -1.75 -17.37
N ASP A 243 21.35 -1.91 -18.62
CA ASP A 243 20.96 -3.04 -19.46
C ASP A 243 21.48 -4.38 -18.90
N ASN A 244 22.72 -4.41 -18.39
CA ASN A 244 23.27 -5.62 -17.79
C ASN A 244 22.55 -5.99 -16.50
N LEU A 245 22.23 -4.99 -15.67
CA LEU A 245 21.48 -5.19 -14.44
C LEU A 245 20.04 -5.64 -14.74
N LEU A 246 19.39 -5.05 -15.75
CA LEU A 246 18.07 -5.47 -16.21
C LEU A 246 18.07 -6.90 -16.74
N ASN A 247 19.08 -7.27 -17.53
CA ASN A 247 19.21 -8.64 -18.06
C ASN A 247 19.50 -9.65 -16.94
N LEU A 248 20.31 -9.29 -15.95
CA LEU A 248 20.54 -10.10 -14.76
C LEU A 248 19.25 -10.30 -13.96
N LYS A 249 18.47 -9.24 -13.76
CA LYS A 249 17.16 -9.30 -13.08
C LYS A 249 16.19 -10.21 -13.84
N LYS A 250 16.11 -10.09 -15.16
CA LYS A 250 15.28 -10.96 -16.02
C LYS A 250 15.72 -12.42 -15.97
N LEU A 251 17.02 -12.68 -16.04
CA LEU A 251 17.58 -14.04 -15.98
C LEU A 251 17.14 -14.77 -14.70
N LEU A 252 17.17 -14.06 -13.58
CA LEU A 252 16.82 -14.59 -12.25
C LEU A 252 15.36 -14.39 -11.87
N ARG A 253 14.56 -13.83 -12.78
CA ARG A 253 13.14 -13.52 -12.56
C ARG A 253 12.94 -12.74 -11.27
N ILE A 254 13.69 -11.66 -11.09
CA ILE A 254 13.52 -10.73 -9.97
C ILE A 254 13.10 -9.36 -10.48
N GLU A 255 12.27 -8.67 -9.71
CA GLU A 255 11.68 -7.38 -10.07
C GLU A 255 12.12 -6.28 -9.08
N GLY A 256 11.84 -5.03 -9.44
CA GLY A 256 12.14 -3.86 -8.61
C GLY A 256 13.46 -3.17 -8.95
N GLN A 257 13.50 -1.85 -8.73
CA GLN A 257 14.69 -1.03 -9.02
C GLN A 257 15.84 -1.38 -8.08
N GLY A 258 15.54 -1.62 -6.80
CA GLY A 258 16.51 -1.99 -5.76
C GLY A 258 17.05 -3.42 -5.82
N ALA A 259 16.57 -4.30 -6.70
CA ALA A 259 17.05 -5.68 -6.77
C ALA A 259 18.58 -5.73 -7.02
N PHE A 260 19.27 -6.61 -6.28
CA PHE A 260 20.74 -6.68 -6.07
C PHE A 260 21.40 -5.56 -5.26
N LEU A 261 20.72 -4.45 -4.99
CA LEU A 261 21.35 -3.25 -4.42
C LEU A 261 20.84 -2.93 -3.01
N MET A 262 19.53 -3.00 -2.81
CA MET A 262 18.83 -2.48 -1.64
C MET A 262 19.03 -3.33 -0.38
N TYR A 263 19.12 -4.64 -0.52
CA TYR A 263 19.18 -5.61 0.59
C TYR A 263 20.14 -6.75 0.25
N GLU A 264 20.64 -7.45 1.28
CA GLU A 264 21.44 -8.66 1.11
C GLU A 264 20.54 -9.87 0.88
N PHE A 265 20.93 -10.76 -0.05
CA PHE A 265 20.15 -11.96 -0.34
C PHE A 265 20.33 -13.04 0.73
N GLY A 266 19.21 -13.53 1.25
CA GLY A 266 19.14 -14.76 2.04
C GLY A 266 19.14 -16.02 1.16
N GLU A 267 19.35 -17.17 1.78
CA GLU A 267 19.39 -18.47 1.08
C GLU A 267 18.06 -18.80 0.39
N GLU A 268 16.93 -18.59 1.06
CA GLU A 268 15.59 -18.82 0.49
C GLU A 268 15.30 -17.92 -0.72
N GLN A 269 15.80 -16.68 -0.71
CA GLN A 269 15.66 -15.78 -1.85
C GLN A 269 16.46 -16.29 -3.06
N LEU A 270 17.67 -16.82 -2.83
CA LEU A 270 18.49 -17.43 -3.88
C LEU A 270 17.85 -18.72 -4.41
N LYS A 271 17.30 -19.59 -3.55
CA LYS A 271 16.52 -20.77 -3.97
C LYS A 271 15.34 -20.37 -4.85
N GLY A 272 14.59 -19.34 -4.44
CA GLY A 272 13.43 -18.82 -5.17
C GLY A 272 13.74 -18.31 -6.58
N MET A 273 14.98 -17.88 -6.88
CA MET A 273 15.40 -17.49 -8.23
C MET A 273 15.42 -18.66 -9.22
N PHE A 274 15.57 -19.89 -8.71
CA PHE A 274 15.64 -21.14 -9.48
C PHE A 274 14.45 -22.08 -9.23
N LEU A 275 13.48 -21.67 -8.40
CA LEU A 275 12.19 -22.34 -8.18
C LEU A 275 11.00 -21.47 -8.62
N PRO A 276 10.77 -21.32 -9.94
CA PRO A 276 9.63 -20.57 -10.46
C PRO A 276 8.28 -21.02 -9.92
N SER A 277 8.06 -22.31 -9.66
CA SER A 277 6.81 -22.81 -9.09
C SER A 277 6.47 -22.17 -7.75
N LEU A 278 7.44 -21.98 -6.86
CA LEU A 278 7.24 -21.32 -5.56
C LEU A 278 6.89 -19.85 -5.75
N ARG A 279 7.60 -19.14 -6.64
CA ARG A 279 7.28 -17.74 -6.97
C ARG A 279 5.88 -17.60 -7.57
N ASN A 280 5.51 -18.48 -8.49
CA ASN A 280 4.20 -18.51 -9.11
C ASN A 280 3.10 -18.82 -8.08
N THR A 281 3.37 -19.75 -7.16
CA THR A 281 2.47 -20.08 -6.05
C THR A 281 2.27 -18.88 -5.13
N ALA A 282 3.34 -18.18 -4.75
CA ALA A 282 3.26 -16.97 -3.93
C ALA A 282 2.48 -15.85 -4.64
N ASN A 283 2.77 -15.59 -5.92
CA ASN A 283 2.02 -14.60 -6.71
C ASN A 283 0.54 -14.96 -6.82
N LYS A 284 0.24 -16.26 -7.02
CA LYS A 284 -1.14 -16.75 -7.05
C LYS A 284 -1.82 -16.56 -5.71
N ARG A 285 -1.16 -16.84 -4.58
CA ARG A 285 -1.70 -16.59 -3.23
C ARG A 285 -2.06 -15.11 -3.02
N VAL A 286 -1.21 -14.18 -3.49
CA VAL A 286 -1.50 -12.74 -3.43
C VAL A 286 -2.71 -12.37 -4.30
N GLN A 287 -2.80 -12.90 -5.52
CA GLN A 287 -3.95 -12.67 -6.40
C GLN A 287 -5.24 -13.24 -5.81
N ASP A 288 -5.18 -14.47 -5.30
CA ASP A 288 -6.28 -15.16 -4.62
C ASP A 288 -6.74 -14.33 -3.40
N TYR A 289 -5.81 -13.83 -2.59
CA TYR A 289 -6.13 -12.96 -1.44
C TYR A 289 -6.94 -11.72 -1.87
N HIS A 290 -6.49 -11.00 -2.91
CA HIS A 290 -7.20 -9.82 -3.41
C HIS A 290 -8.57 -10.17 -3.98
N TYR A 291 -8.66 -11.28 -4.71
CA TYR A 291 -9.93 -11.80 -5.23
C TYR A 291 -10.91 -12.11 -4.09
N TYR A 292 -10.48 -12.90 -3.09
CA TYR A 292 -11.34 -13.27 -1.96
C TYR A 292 -11.75 -12.08 -1.12
N LYS A 293 -10.87 -11.09 -0.88
CA LYS A 293 -11.27 -9.84 -0.21
C LYS A 293 -12.29 -9.01 -0.99
N THR A 294 -12.19 -9.02 -2.32
CA THR A 294 -13.18 -8.36 -3.18
C THR A 294 -14.51 -9.12 -3.20
N LEU A 295 -14.45 -10.46 -3.18
CA LEU A 295 -15.62 -11.32 -3.12
C LEU A 295 -16.33 -11.23 -1.75
N GLU A 296 -15.59 -11.17 -0.66
CA GLU A 296 -16.09 -10.90 0.70
C GLU A 296 -16.89 -9.58 0.71
N PHE A 297 -16.29 -8.52 0.16
CA PHE A 297 -16.95 -7.23 0.02
C PHE A 297 -18.24 -7.31 -0.81
N PHE A 298 -18.20 -7.98 -1.97
CA PHE A 298 -19.38 -8.20 -2.81
C PHE A 298 -20.48 -8.97 -2.08
N THR A 299 -20.11 -10.00 -1.31
CA THR A 299 -21.04 -10.86 -0.56
C THR A 299 -21.79 -10.05 0.49
N ASN A 300 -21.08 -9.20 1.21
CA ASN A 300 -21.67 -8.28 2.16
C ASN A 300 -22.68 -7.33 1.50
N VAL A 301 -22.35 -6.76 0.33
CA VAL A 301 -23.29 -5.91 -0.44
C VAL A 301 -24.51 -6.73 -0.91
N LEU A 302 -24.28 -7.96 -1.39
CA LEU A 302 -25.34 -8.88 -1.79
C LEU A 302 -26.30 -9.17 -0.64
N PHE A 303 -25.78 -9.46 0.56
CA PHE A 303 -26.60 -9.74 1.73
C PHE A 303 -27.32 -8.49 2.24
N LEU A 304 -26.69 -7.33 2.17
CA LEU A 304 -27.29 -6.08 2.62
C LEU A 304 -28.55 -5.71 1.82
N TYR A 305 -28.53 -5.85 0.48
CA TYR A 305 -29.67 -5.46 -0.34
C TYR A 305 -30.52 -6.61 -0.87
N GLY A 306 -29.93 -7.80 -0.99
CA GLY A 306 -30.57 -9.00 -1.52
C GLY A 306 -31.26 -9.86 -0.46
N TYR A 307 -31.31 -9.44 0.81
CA TYR A 307 -31.81 -10.29 1.92
C TYR A 307 -33.23 -10.83 1.73
N GLU A 308 -34.09 -10.15 0.95
CA GLU A 308 -35.45 -10.61 0.66
C GLU A 308 -35.50 -11.72 -0.40
N ASN A 309 -34.43 -11.91 -1.16
CA ASN A 309 -34.35 -12.97 -2.17
C ASN A 309 -34.12 -14.33 -1.49
N PRO A 310 -34.98 -15.34 -1.75
CA PRO A 310 -34.88 -16.65 -1.09
C PRO A 310 -33.52 -17.33 -1.29
N THR A 311 -32.93 -17.24 -2.48
CA THR A 311 -31.64 -17.86 -2.79
C THR A 311 -30.49 -17.17 -2.06
N VAL A 312 -30.56 -15.84 -1.89
CA VAL A 312 -29.57 -15.09 -1.11
C VAL A 312 -29.69 -15.40 0.38
N LYS A 313 -30.92 -15.53 0.87
CA LYS A 313 -31.19 -15.91 2.26
C LYS A 313 -30.68 -17.32 2.57
N GLU A 314 -30.98 -18.29 1.71
CA GLU A 314 -30.47 -19.67 1.82
C GLU A 314 -28.93 -19.70 1.76
N LEU A 315 -28.31 -18.91 0.88
CA LEU A 315 -26.85 -18.79 0.83
C LEU A 315 -26.27 -18.28 2.15
N LYS A 316 -26.90 -17.28 2.78
CA LYS A 316 -26.48 -16.76 4.09
C LYS A 316 -26.62 -17.82 5.18
N GLU A 317 -27.76 -18.51 5.26
CA GLU A 317 -28.02 -19.58 6.23
C GLU A 317 -27.03 -20.75 6.06
N ASP A 318 -26.71 -21.12 4.82
CA ASP A 318 -25.73 -22.17 4.53
C ASP A 318 -24.30 -21.75 4.89
N MET A 319 -23.95 -20.47 4.71
CA MET A 319 -22.67 -19.93 5.17
C MET A 319 -22.58 -19.94 6.70
N GLU A 320 -23.63 -19.48 7.39
CA GLU A 320 -23.76 -19.55 8.86
C GLU A 320 -23.59 -20.98 9.38
N GLY A 321 -24.27 -21.95 8.76
CA GLY A 321 -24.17 -23.37 9.11
C GLY A 321 -22.86 -24.07 8.68
N SER A 322 -21.95 -23.35 8.03
CA SER A 322 -20.63 -23.87 7.63
C SER A 322 -19.49 -23.43 8.56
N LEU A 323 -19.73 -22.43 9.41
CA LEU A 323 -18.76 -21.93 10.38
C LEU A 323 -18.52 -22.95 11.48
N ILE A 324 -17.27 -23.09 11.89
CA ILE A 324 -16.87 -23.96 13.00
C ILE A 324 -17.04 -23.21 14.32
N GLU A 325 -16.78 -21.91 14.35
CA GLU A 325 -17.03 -21.07 15.52
C GLU A 325 -18.50 -20.65 15.57
N GLU A 326 -19.15 -20.84 16.72
CA GLU A 326 -20.59 -20.60 16.88
C GLU A 326 -20.96 -19.14 17.19
N ASN A 327 -19.97 -18.26 17.43
CA ASN A 327 -20.20 -16.88 17.88
C ASN A 327 -19.54 -15.86 16.94
N TYR A 328 -20.29 -15.42 15.92
CA TYR A 328 -19.81 -14.49 14.89
C TYR A 328 -20.68 -13.23 14.81
N GLU A 329 -20.04 -12.05 14.90
CA GLU A 329 -20.71 -10.77 14.69
C GLU A 329 -21.04 -10.51 13.21
N ASN A 330 -20.19 -11.02 12.30
CA ASN A 330 -20.38 -10.91 10.86
C ASN A 330 -20.07 -12.24 10.17
N VAL A 331 -21.14 -12.93 9.73
CA VAL A 331 -21.11 -14.20 8.99
C VAL A 331 -20.13 -14.19 7.82
N VAL A 332 -20.15 -13.12 7.02
CA VAL A 332 -19.34 -13.05 5.80
C VAL A 332 -17.88 -12.93 6.18
N LEU A 333 -17.53 -12.04 7.12
CA LEU A 333 -16.15 -11.90 7.58
C LEU A 333 -15.63 -13.23 8.15
N SER A 334 -16.37 -13.81 9.10
CA SER A 334 -16.00 -15.07 9.73
C SER A 334 -15.84 -16.19 8.72
N PHE A 335 -16.73 -16.31 7.72
CA PHE A 335 -16.63 -17.37 6.71
C PHE A 335 -15.34 -17.26 5.88
N PHE A 336 -15.00 -16.05 5.44
CA PHE A 336 -13.79 -15.84 4.65
C PHE A 336 -12.52 -16.00 5.48
N GLU A 337 -12.54 -15.59 6.75
CA GLU A 337 -11.43 -15.79 7.69
C GLU A 337 -11.19 -17.27 8.01
N GLU A 338 -12.24 -18.01 8.42
CA GLU A 338 -12.13 -19.44 8.68
C GLU A 338 -11.66 -20.21 7.42
N TYR A 339 -12.22 -19.90 6.25
CA TYR A 339 -11.80 -20.51 4.98
C TYR A 339 -10.31 -20.26 4.69
N ASN A 340 -9.83 -19.03 4.92
CA ASN A 340 -8.43 -18.71 4.73
C ASN A 340 -7.54 -19.40 5.77
N ASN A 341 -7.91 -19.38 7.04
CA ASN A 341 -7.18 -20.01 8.13
C ASN A 341 -7.05 -21.52 7.90
N MET A 342 -8.13 -22.19 7.46
CA MET A 342 -8.09 -23.60 7.06
C MET A 342 -7.08 -23.85 5.94
N LYS A 343 -7.06 -23.03 4.89
CA LYS A 343 -6.11 -23.17 3.78
C LYS A 343 -4.66 -22.95 4.20
N VAL A 344 -4.39 -21.92 4.98
CA VAL A 344 -3.03 -21.52 5.36
C VAL A 344 -2.47 -22.36 6.51
N SER A 345 -3.33 -22.93 7.38
CA SER A 345 -2.89 -23.80 8.49
C SER A 345 -2.01 -24.97 8.05
N ARG A 346 -2.18 -25.43 6.81
CA ARG A 346 -1.43 -26.55 6.22
C ARG A 346 -0.06 -26.13 5.64
N ASP A 347 0.18 -24.83 5.50
CA ASP A 347 1.44 -24.30 4.97
C ASP A 347 2.53 -24.18 6.06
N PHE A 348 2.16 -24.36 7.33
CA PHE A 348 3.07 -24.24 8.46
C PHE A 348 3.51 -25.60 9.01
N THR A 349 4.77 -25.66 9.47
CA THR A 349 5.24 -26.75 10.32
C THR A 349 4.63 -26.57 11.71
N VAL A 350 4.03 -27.63 12.26
CA VAL A 350 3.39 -27.55 13.58
C VAL A 350 4.46 -27.59 14.67
N ASP A 351 4.84 -26.43 15.17
CA ASP A 351 5.67 -26.26 16.37
C ASP A 351 5.05 -25.26 17.36
N GLU A 352 5.52 -25.29 18.61
CA GLU A 352 5.00 -24.44 19.69
C GLU A 352 5.16 -22.95 19.37
N ASP A 353 6.25 -22.56 18.70
CA ASP A 353 6.49 -21.17 18.29
C ASP A 353 5.46 -20.69 17.26
N THR A 354 5.10 -21.52 16.29
CA THR A 354 4.10 -21.17 15.26
C THR A 354 2.73 -20.91 15.88
N ILE A 355 2.33 -21.73 16.85
CA ILE A 355 1.05 -21.59 17.56
C ILE A 355 1.03 -20.34 18.44
N ILE A 356 2.14 -20.00 19.08
CA ILE A 356 2.27 -18.78 19.89
C ILE A 356 2.12 -17.52 19.03
N HIS A 357 2.68 -17.53 17.82
CA HIS A 357 2.68 -16.36 16.94
C HIS A 357 1.43 -16.28 16.04
N ASN A 358 0.64 -17.36 15.91
CA ASN A 358 -0.57 -17.42 15.08
C ASN A 358 -1.68 -18.19 15.83
N PRO A 359 -2.16 -17.67 16.99
CA PRO A 359 -3.12 -18.37 17.84
C PRO A 359 -4.45 -18.69 17.13
N GLU A 360 -4.84 -17.89 16.15
CA GLU A 360 -6.04 -18.08 15.32
C GLU A 360 -5.95 -19.33 14.43
N LEU A 361 -4.74 -19.82 14.13
CA LEU A 361 -4.55 -21.04 13.34
C LEU A 361 -4.61 -22.30 14.20
N ALA A 362 -4.48 -22.18 15.53
CA ALA A 362 -4.39 -23.31 16.45
C ALA A 362 -5.57 -24.31 16.33
N PRO A 363 -6.84 -23.87 16.23
CA PRO A 363 -7.97 -24.79 16.08
C PRO A 363 -7.82 -25.65 14.82
N TYR A 364 -7.41 -25.05 13.71
CA TYR A 364 -7.30 -25.73 12.42
C TYR A 364 -6.05 -26.59 12.32
N ILE A 365 -4.92 -26.16 12.90
CA ILE A 365 -3.65 -26.90 12.91
C ILE A 365 -3.85 -28.32 13.46
N SER A 366 -4.64 -28.44 14.53
CA SER A 366 -4.90 -29.70 15.24
C SER A 366 -5.92 -30.64 14.55
N MET A 367 -6.65 -30.16 13.54
CA MET A 367 -7.64 -30.97 12.81
C MET A 367 -6.99 -31.92 11.80
N ASP A 368 -7.65 -33.05 11.55
CA ASP A 368 -7.16 -34.04 10.58
C ASP A 368 -7.33 -33.55 9.13
N ASP A 369 -6.38 -33.93 8.27
CA ASP A 369 -6.35 -33.46 6.88
C ASP A 369 -7.57 -33.92 6.07
N THR A 370 -8.17 -35.06 6.41
CA THR A 370 -9.36 -35.55 5.68
C THR A 370 -10.56 -34.66 5.96
N HIS A 371 -10.72 -34.26 7.22
CA HIS A 371 -11.76 -33.35 7.66
C HIS A 371 -11.57 -31.94 7.10
N ILE A 372 -10.36 -31.37 7.20
CA ILE A 372 -10.07 -30.04 6.62
C ILE A 372 -10.36 -30.03 5.12
N ASN A 373 -9.88 -31.03 4.37
CA ASN A 373 -10.11 -31.10 2.92
C ASN A 373 -11.60 -31.25 2.58
N TYR A 374 -12.36 -31.99 3.40
CA TYR A 374 -13.81 -32.10 3.25
C TYR A 374 -14.50 -30.75 3.44
N VAL A 375 -14.15 -30.02 4.52
CA VAL A 375 -14.73 -28.70 4.84
C VAL A 375 -14.35 -27.66 3.78
N ILE A 376 -13.09 -27.61 3.36
CA ILE A 376 -12.65 -26.71 2.28
C ILE A 376 -13.46 -26.95 1.01
N ARG A 377 -13.62 -28.22 0.59
CA ARG A 377 -14.40 -28.55 -0.62
C ARG A 377 -15.87 -28.15 -0.48
N LYS A 378 -16.48 -28.38 0.67
CA LYS A 378 -17.86 -27.95 0.96
C LYS A 378 -17.98 -26.43 0.87
N ASN A 379 -17.02 -25.68 1.43
CA ASN A 379 -17.04 -24.22 1.43
C ASN A 379 -16.71 -23.63 0.05
N GLU A 380 -15.96 -24.35 -0.80
CA GLU A 380 -15.79 -23.98 -2.21
C GLU A 380 -17.10 -24.01 -3.01
N GLU A 381 -18.01 -24.94 -2.71
CA GLU A 381 -19.35 -24.96 -3.30
C GLU A 381 -20.15 -23.72 -2.91
N LEU A 382 -20.04 -23.26 -1.66
CA LEU A 382 -20.66 -22.02 -1.18
C LEU A 382 -20.06 -20.79 -1.85
N LEU A 383 -18.73 -20.71 -1.96
CA LEU A 383 -18.04 -19.62 -2.68
C LEU A 383 -18.51 -19.49 -4.13
N ASN A 384 -18.75 -20.62 -4.81
CA ASN A 384 -19.24 -20.63 -6.19
C ASN A 384 -20.71 -20.17 -6.31
N ARG A 385 -21.49 -20.20 -5.23
CA ARG A 385 -22.88 -19.70 -5.20
C ARG A 385 -22.98 -18.20 -4.97
N ILE A 386 -21.90 -17.53 -4.57
CA ILE A 386 -21.87 -16.08 -4.30
C ILE A 386 -21.95 -15.29 -5.61
N PHE A 387 -20.96 -15.44 -6.50
CA PHE A 387 -20.82 -14.62 -7.70
C PHE A 387 -21.41 -15.31 -8.94
N THR A 388 -22.73 -15.49 -8.94
CA THR A 388 -23.50 -16.08 -10.04
C THR A 388 -24.12 -15.01 -10.94
N LYS A 389 -24.52 -15.37 -12.17
CA LYS A 389 -25.21 -14.44 -13.08
C LYS A 389 -26.50 -13.92 -12.47
N GLU A 390 -27.19 -14.77 -11.72
CA GLU A 390 -28.43 -14.47 -11.02
C GLU A 390 -28.21 -13.42 -9.92
N ASN A 391 -27.20 -13.61 -9.06
CA ASN A 391 -26.88 -12.66 -7.98
C ASN A 391 -26.35 -11.33 -8.51
N VAL A 392 -25.51 -11.36 -9.55
CA VAL A 392 -25.03 -10.15 -10.24
C VAL A 392 -26.20 -9.38 -10.82
N ARG A 393 -27.11 -10.06 -11.54
CA ARG A 393 -28.30 -9.44 -12.11
C ARG A 393 -29.21 -8.85 -11.04
N LEU A 394 -29.43 -9.57 -9.93
CA LEU A 394 -30.21 -9.10 -8.79
C LEU A 394 -29.64 -7.78 -8.25
N LEU A 395 -28.34 -7.72 -7.98
CA LEU A 395 -27.70 -6.51 -7.47
C LEU A 395 -27.72 -5.36 -8.48
N ILE A 396 -27.57 -5.63 -9.78
CA ILE A 396 -27.71 -4.61 -10.82
C ILE A 396 -29.14 -4.06 -10.83
N GLU A 397 -30.16 -4.92 -10.80
CA GLU A 397 -31.58 -4.49 -10.81
C GLU A 397 -31.95 -3.68 -9.56
N ILE A 398 -31.39 -4.03 -8.40
CA ILE A 398 -31.49 -3.24 -7.16
C ILE A 398 -30.77 -1.91 -7.32
N GLY A 399 -29.52 -1.95 -7.81
CA GLY A 399 -28.68 -0.78 -7.99
C GLY A 399 -29.28 0.23 -8.96
N GLU A 400 -29.91 -0.22 -10.05
CA GLU A 400 -30.59 0.68 -10.98
C GLU A 400 -31.72 1.48 -10.33
N LYS A 401 -32.41 0.88 -9.35
CA LYS A 401 -33.52 1.50 -8.64
C LYS A 401 -33.08 2.34 -7.44
N ARG A 402 -32.01 1.94 -6.76
CA ARG A 402 -31.66 2.48 -5.42
C ARG A 402 -30.31 3.21 -5.38
N PHE A 403 -29.37 2.88 -6.27
CA PHE A 403 -28.00 3.40 -6.19
C PHE A 403 -27.83 4.70 -6.97
N LEU A 404 -26.94 5.55 -6.47
CA LEU A 404 -26.41 6.74 -7.12
C LEU A 404 -25.36 6.34 -8.17
N ASN A 405 -24.98 7.28 -9.05
CA ASN A 405 -24.04 6.98 -10.13
C ASN A 405 -22.69 6.49 -9.60
N GLU A 406 -22.22 7.05 -8.49
CA GLU A 406 -20.96 6.69 -7.82
C GLU A 406 -21.02 5.26 -7.25
N GLN A 407 -22.14 4.87 -6.63
CA GLN A 407 -22.36 3.50 -6.16
C GLN A 407 -22.46 2.51 -7.34
N LYS A 408 -23.13 2.89 -8.43
CA LYS A 408 -23.21 2.08 -9.65
C LYS A 408 -21.82 1.86 -10.26
N GLU A 409 -20.99 2.90 -10.32
CA GLU A 409 -19.59 2.79 -10.78
C GLU A 409 -18.80 1.79 -9.92
N GLY A 410 -18.88 1.92 -8.59
CA GLY A 410 -18.24 0.98 -7.66
C GLY A 410 -18.72 -0.46 -7.84
N LEU A 411 -20.04 -0.67 -7.95
CA LEU A 411 -20.62 -1.99 -8.18
C LEU A 411 -20.12 -2.60 -9.50
N TYR A 412 -20.13 -1.85 -10.61
CA TYR A 412 -19.69 -2.35 -11.91
C TYR A 412 -18.18 -2.65 -11.96
N GLU A 413 -17.36 -1.86 -11.26
CA GLU A 413 -15.93 -2.14 -11.15
C GLU A 413 -15.68 -3.46 -10.41
N ILE A 414 -16.35 -3.67 -9.27
CA ILE A 414 -16.25 -4.94 -8.51
C ILE A 414 -16.69 -6.11 -9.39
N ILE A 415 -17.84 -6.00 -10.07
CA ILE A 415 -18.34 -7.04 -10.97
C ILE A 415 -17.31 -7.33 -12.07
N SER A 416 -16.79 -6.30 -12.74
CA SER A 416 -15.82 -6.48 -13.83
C SER A 416 -14.53 -7.16 -13.38
N LEU A 417 -14.06 -6.89 -12.16
CA LEU A 417 -12.88 -7.54 -11.59
C LEU A 417 -13.17 -9.01 -11.27
N LEU A 418 -14.28 -9.28 -10.58
CA LEU A 418 -14.66 -10.64 -10.18
C LEU A 418 -14.95 -11.54 -11.38
N GLU A 419 -15.53 -11.01 -12.47
CA GLU A 419 -15.71 -11.73 -13.75
C GLU A 419 -14.37 -12.21 -14.35
N LYS A 420 -13.28 -11.47 -14.12
CA LYS A 420 -11.93 -11.81 -14.58
C LYS A 420 -11.15 -12.66 -13.59
N ARG A 421 -11.74 -13.07 -12.45
CA ARG A 421 -11.04 -13.68 -11.31
C ARG A 421 -9.94 -12.77 -10.74
N GLU A 422 -10.18 -11.46 -10.76
CA GLU A 422 -9.29 -10.44 -10.21
C GLU A 422 -9.93 -9.77 -8.98
N GLY A 423 -9.13 -9.00 -8.22
CA GLY A 423 -9.61 -8.23 -7.07
C GLY A 423 -8.89 -6.90 -6.92
N ILE A 424 -9.38 -6.06 -6.00
CA ILE A 424 -8.79 -4.76 -5.72
C ILE A 424 -7.44 -4.96 -5.02
N ARG A 425 -6.37 -4.54 -5.72
CA ARG A 425 -4.97 -4.72 -5.27
C ARG A 425 -4.63 -3.99 -3.98
N ASN A 426 -5.36 -2.93 -3.66
CA ASN A 426 -5.23 -2.24 -2.38
C ASN A 426 -6.55 -2.36 -1.62
N THR A 427 -6.61 -3.29 -0.67
CA THR A 427 -7.82 -3.57 0.10
C THR A 427 -8.29 -2.39 0.94
N ALA A 428 -7.40 -1.45 1.29
CA ALA A 428 -7.80 -0.20 1.95
C ALA A 428 -8.74 0.64 1.06
N VAL A 429 -8.62 0.54 -0.27
CA VAL A 429 -9.51 1.23 -1.21
C VAL A 429 -10.95 0.77 -1.07
N LEU A 430 -11.20 -0.51 -0.76
CA LEU A 430 -12.57 -1.03 -0.53
C LEU A 430 -13.26 -0.30 0.64
N ASN A 431 -12.51 -0.01 1.70
CA ASN A 431 -13.04 0.61 2.92
C ASN A 431 -13.07 2.14 2.85
N LEU A 432 -12.27 2.72 1.96
CA LEU A 432 -12.02 4.17 1.95
C LEU A 432 -12.60 4.88 0.73
N ALA A 433 -12.60 4.29 -0.45
CA ALA A 433 -13.10 5.01 -1.63
C ALA A 433 -14.61 5.27 -1.51
N PRO A 434 -15.08 6.52 -1.72
CA PRO A 434 -16.50 6.86 -1.56
C PRO A 434 -17.44 5.93 -2.34
N LYS A 435 -17.10 5.59 -3.59
CA LYS A 435 -17.88 4.68 -4.43
C LYS A 435 -18.10 3.28 -3.83
N PHE A 436 -17.14 2.78 -3.04
CA PHE A 436 -17.25 1.47 -2.37
C PHE A 436 -17.90 1.62 -1.01
N ARG A 437 -17.48 2.60 -0.19
CA ARG A 437 -18.08 2.84 1.13
C ARG A 437 -19.59 3.10 1.04
N LEU A 438 -20.03 3.85 0.04
CA LEU A 438 -21.44 4.13 -0.19
C LEU A 438 -22.25 2.87 -0.52
N LEU A 439 -21.64 1.78 -1.02
CA LEU A 439 -22.35 0.52 -1.23
C LEU A 439 -22.89 -0.06 0.09
N TYR A 440 -22.36 0.31 1.25
CA TYR A 440 -22.91 -0.12 2.55
C TYR A 440 -23.97 0.79 3.12
N SER A 441 -24.36 1.87 2.42
CA SER A 441 -25.30 2.82 2.97
C SER A 441 -26.71 2.62 2.41
N PRO A 442 -27.69 2.21 3.24
CA PRO A 442 -29.05 1.93 2.82
C PRO A 442 -29.85 3.19 2.42
N ASP A 443 -29.39 4.39 2.80
CA ASP A 443 -30.06 5.66 2.52
C ASP A 443 -29.62 6.29 1.20
N GLN A 444 -30.55 6.95 0.49
CA GLN A 444 -30.22 7.80 -0.66
C GLN A 444 -29.44 9.04 -0.17
N HIS A 445 -28.14 9.06 -0.39
CA HIS A 445 -27.32 10.24 -0.08
C HIS A 445 -27.49 11.30 -1.17
N THR A 446 -27.79 12.52 -0.76
CA THR A 446 -27.67 13.69 -1.64
C THR A 446 -26.21 13.91 -2.04
N SER A 447 -25.97 14.58 -3.17
CA SER A 447 -24.61 14.95 -3.62
C SER A 447 -23.81 15.68 -2.53
N GLU A 448 -24.51 16.48 -1.71
CA GLU A 448 -23.96 17.23 -0.58
C GLU A 448 -23.55 16.31 0.58
N GLN A 449 -24.30 15.23 0.84
CA GLN A 449 -23.91 14.20 1.82
C GLN A 449 -22.73 13.35 1.34
N ILE A 450 -22.59 13.11 0.03
CA ILE A 450 -21.41 12.46 -0.56
C ILE A 450 -20.18 13.36 -0.45
N ASP A 451 -20.32 14.66 -0.71
CA ASP A 451 -19.24 15.63 -0.51
C ASP A 451 -18.85 15.68 0.98
N ILE A 452 -19.83 15.69 1.90
CA ILE A 452 -19.59 15.59 3.35
C ILE A 452 -18.90 14.27 3.73
N LEU A 453 -19.31 13.12 3.20
CA LEU A 453 -18.66 11.82 3.48
C LEU A 453 -17.25 11.74 2.89
N THR A 454 -17.01 12.39 1.76
CA THR A 454 -15.70 12.48 1.10
C THR A 454 -14.77 13.44 1.84
N ASP A 455 -15.30 14.55 2.34
CA ASP A 455 -14.58 15.50 3.20
C ASP A 455 -14.36 14.91 4.61
N GLN A 456 -15.32 14.14 5.14
CA GLN A 456 -15.18 13.37 6.37
C GLN A 456 -14.20 12.21 6.19
N LEU A 457 -14.11 11.58 5.02
CA LEU A 457 -13.08 10.60 4.70
C LEU A 457 -11.70 11.27 4.61
N ALA A 458 -11.60 12.42 3.96
CA ALA A 458 -10.37 13.20 3.94
C ALA A 458 -9.97 13.64 5.36
N ALA A 459 -10.93 13.99 6.22
CA ALA A 459 -10.71 14.32 7.62
C ALA A 459 -10.44 13.10 8.52
N TYR A 460 -11.06 11.95 8.25
CA TYR A 460 -10.88 10.68 8.97
C TYR A 460 -9.56 10.01 8.62
N LEU A 461 -9.17 10.05 7.34
CA LEU A 461 -7.86 9.66 6.84
C LEU A 461 -6.76 10.64 7.26
N GLN A 462 -7.15 11.84 7.65
CA GLN A 462 -6.33 12.69 8.48
C GLN A 462 -6.33 12.03 9.87
N GLN A 463 -7.37 12.08 10.72
CA GLN A 463 -7.37 11.73 12.17
C GLN A 463 -6.45 10.57 12.66
N PRO A 464 -5.86 10.64 13.88
CA PRO A 464 -4.90 9.64 14.38
C PRO A 464 -5.46 8.22 14.54
N LEU A 465 -4.65 7.19 14.25
CA LEU A 465 -5.01 5.75 14.32
C LEU A 465 -5.59 5.29 15.67
N ILE A 466 -5.22 5.93 16.77
CA ILE A 466 -5.74 5.60 18.12
C ILE A 466 -7.18 6.07 18.30
N LYS A 467 -7.54 7.26 17.80
CA LYS A 467 -8.94 7.71 17.80
C LYS A 467 -9.77 6.80 16.89
N ARG A 468 -9.21 6.41 15.75
CA ARG A 468 -9.84 5.43 14.83
C ARG A 468 -10.12 4.08 15.49
N TRP A 469 -9.19 3.56 16.31
CA TRP A 469 -9.36 2.28 17.01
C TRP A 469 -10.39 2.39 18.16
N PHE A 470 -10.44 3.54 18.86
CA PHE A 470 -11.33 3.75 20.01
C PHE A 470 -12.78 4.05 19.61
N ASP A 471 -12.99 4.82 18.54
CA ASP A 471 -14.31 5.11 17.97
C ASP A 471 -14.94 3.86 17.30
N LEU A 472 -14.13 2.84 17.00
CA LEU A 472 -14.57 1.55 16.50
C LEU A 472 -15.16 0.66 17.62
N GLU A 473 -14.73 0.83 18.88
CA GLU A 473 -15.16 0.00 20.01
C GLU A 473 -16.07 0.71 21.03
N TYR A 474 -16.13 2.04 21.06
CA TYR A 474 -16.93 2.80 22.02
C TYR A 474 -17.68 4.00 21.41
N SER A 475 -18.93 4.23 21.85
CA SER A 475 -19.75 5.40 21.46
C SER A 475 -19.59 6.55 22.45
N PHE A 476 -19.41 7.77 21.92
CA PHE A 476 -19.27 9.01 22.69
C PHE A 476 -20.59 9.81 22.80
N GLU A 477 -21.73 9.21 22.40
CA GLU A 477 -23.03 9.87 22.52
C GLU A 477 -23.34 10.23 23.99
N GLY A 478 -23.48 11.52 24.25
CA GLY A 478 -23.85 12.07 25.57
C GLY A 478 -22.70 12.67 26.38
N LEU A 479 -21.45 12.62 25.89
CA LEU A 479 -20.33 13.33 26.50
C LEU A 479 -20.30 14.79 26.06
N THR A 480 -19.86 15.67 26.97
CA THR A 480 -19.58 17.06 26.63
C THR A 480 -18.19 17.18 26.00
N ASP A 481 -17.99 18.18 25.14
CA ASP A 481 -16.71 18.45 24.48
C ASP A 481 -15.52 18.56 25.44
N ASN A 482 -15.77 18.92 26.71
CA ASN A 482 -14.75 19.03 27.74
C ASN A 482 -14.35 17.64 28.29
N GLU A 483 -15.32 16.73 28.43
CA GLU A 483 -15.10 15.35 28.87
C GLU A 483 -14.42 14.52 27.77
N GLU A 484 -14.77 14.73 26.50
CA GLU A 484 -14.08 14.10 25.37
C GLU A 484 -12.61 14.55 25.31
N ASN A 485 -12.34 15.84 25.51
CA ASN A 485 -10.97 16.36 25.52
C ASN A 485 -10.14 15.86 26.72
N GLU A 486 -10.71 15.79 27.91
CA GLU A 486 -10.02 15.26 29.10
C GLU A 486 -9.67 13.77 28.94
N ILE A 487 -10.55 12.97 28.35
CA ILE A 487 -10.30 11.56 28.02
C ILE A 487 -9.17 11.44 26.99
N MET A 488 -9.19 12.28 25.94
CA MET A 488 -8.16 12.28 24.91
C MET A 488 -6.80 12.76 25.42
N GLU A 489 -6.75 13.72 26.34
CA GLU A 489 -5.50 14.12 27.02
C GLU A 489 -4.97 13.02 27.95
N PHE A 490 -5.84 12.38 28.72
CA PHE A 490 -5.48 11.26 29.59
C PHE A 490 -4.91 10.07 28.79
N MET A 491 -5.53 9.74 27.64
CA MET A 491 -5.03 8.70 26.73
C MET A 491 -3.67 9.06 26.12
N ARG A 492 -3.47 10.32 25.71
CA ARG A 492 -2.15 10.79 25.23
C ARG A 492 -1.08 10.68 26.31
N TYR A 493 -1.41 11.01 27.56
CA TYR A 493 -0.50 10.90 28.70
C TYR A 493 -0.16 9.45 29.07
N ALA A 494 -1.14 8.53 29.04
CA ALA A 494 -0.93 7.12 29.31
C ALA A 494 -0.02 6.44 28.27
N MET A 495 -0.05 6.93 27.02
CA MET A 495 0.74 6.39 25.91
C MET A 495 2.17 6.93 25.83
N LEU A 496 2.41 8.17 26.26
CA LEU A 496 3.75 8.77 26.26
C LEU A 496 4.77 8.04 27.16
N ASN A 497 4.32 7.20 28.10
CA ASN A 497 5.19 6.49 29.05
C ASN A 497 5.16 4.96 28.93
N ASN A 498 4.72 4.38 27.80
CA ASN A 498 4.81 2.95 27.44
C ASN A 498 4.67 1.96 28.63
N ASN A 499 3.72 2.20 29.54
CA ASN A 499 3.62 1.44 30.78
C ASN A 499 2.73 0.20 30.55
N GLN A 500 3.39 -0.92 30.22
CA GLN A 500 2.77 -2.23 30.02
C GLN A 500 1.92 -2.68 31.22
N GLU A 501 2.24 -2.23 32.44
CA GLU A 501 1.50 -2.58 33.64
C GLU A 501 0.13 -1.89 33.70
N LEU A 502 0.03 -0.66 33.19
CA LEU A 502 -1.22 0.09 33.11
C LEU A 502 -2.16 -0.50 32.06
N ARG A 503 -1.62 -0.89 30.89
CA ARG A 503 -2.39 -1.62 29.87
C ARG A 503 -2.92 -2.94 30.43
N LYS A 504 -2.06 -3.72 31.10
CA LYS A 504 -2.45 -4.99 31.69
C LYS A 504 -3.55 -4.82 32.75
N LYS A 505 -3.46 -3.80 33.61
CA LYS A 505 -4.48 -3.51 34.64
C LYS A 505 -5.81 -3.04 34.06
N VAL A 506 -5.79 -2.20 33.02
CA VAL A 506 -7.02 -1.75 32.33
C VAL A 506 -7.68 -2.93 31.60
N THR A 507 -6.90 -3.77 30.93
CA THR A 507 -7.40 -4.97 30.25
C THR A 507 -7.94 -6.00 31.25
N GLU A 508 -7.23 -6.30 32.34
CA GLU A 508 -7.70 -7.23 33.37
C GLU A 508 -8.99 -6.75 34.06
N CYS A 509 -9.19 -5.43 34.19
CA CYS A 509 -10.39 -4.86 34.80
C CYS A 509 -11.58 -4.82 33.82
N ALA A 510 -11.33 -4.58 32.53
CA ALA A 510 -12.34 -4.71 31.48
C ALA A 510 -12.83 -6.16 31.32
N VAL A 511 -11.92 -7.13 31.46
CA VAL A 511 -12.24 -8.56 31.47
C VAL A 511 -13.06 -8.95 32.71
N LYS A 512 -12.68 -8.49 33.90
CA LYS A 512 -13.47 -8.73 35.14
C LYS A 512 -14.87 -8.09 35.12
N LYS A 513 -15.09 -7.08 34.28
CA LYS A 513 -16.39 -6.42 34.09
C LYS A 513 -17.33 -7.22 33.18
N LEU A 514 -16.79 -7.85 32.13
CA LEU A 514 -17.56 -8.77 31.28
C LEU A 514 -18.13 -9.95 32.10
N GLU A 515 -17.52 -10.27 33.23
CA GLU A 515 -17.98 -11.32 34.15
C GLU A 515 -19.04 -10.87 35.18
N TYR A 516 -19.33 -9.56 35.33
CA TYR A 516 -20.32 -9.06 36.30
C TYR A 516 -21.37 -8.12 35.67
N GLU A 517 -22.57 -8.66 35.46
CA GLU A 517 -23.75 -7.93 35.02
C GLU A 517 -24.28 -6.97 36.11
N GLN A 518 -23.84 -5.71 36.14
CA GLN A 518 -24.70 -4.53 36.41
C GLN A 518 -23.93 -3.20 36.28
N GLY A 519 -24.63 -2.19 35.76
CA GLY A 519 -24.09 -0.92 35.24
C GLY A 519 -23.36 -0.03 36.25
N PHE A 520 -22.38 0.71 35.74
CA PHE A 520 -21.49 1.59 36.50
C PHE A 520 -21.72 3.07 36.10
N GLN A 521 -21.74 4.00 37.06
CA GLN A 521 -21.74 5.46 36.81
C GLN A 521 -20.33 6.06 36.93
N TYR A 522 -20.09 7.16 36.23
CA TYR A 522 -18.79 7.82 36.03
C TYR A 522 -18.02 8.18 37.32
N SER A 523 -18.70 8.48 38.43
CA SER A 523 -18.07 8.82 39.73
C SER A 523 -17.20 7.70 40.30
N ASP A 524 -17.44 6.47 39.89
CA ASP A 524 -16.75 5.29 40.41
C ASP A 524 -15.42 5.01 39.67
N LEU A 525 -15.19 5.66 38.50
CA LEU A 525 -13.89 5.65 37.80
C LEU A 525 -12.81 6.45 38.56
N LEU A 526 -13.22 7.42 39.40
CA LEU A 526 -12.31 8.24 40.20
C LEU A 526 -11.76 7.49 41.43
N ILE A 527 -12.38 6.37 41.83
CA ILE A 527 -11.91 5.50 42.91
C ILE A 527 -10.73 4.62 42.44
N LEU A 528 -10.53 4.47 41.12
CA LEU A 528 -9.55 3.53 40.54
C LEU A 528 -8.08 3.99 40.61
N PHE A 529 -7.79 5.13 41.25
CA PHE A 529 -6.43 5.64 41.40
C PHE A 529 -6.19 6.20 42.79
N ASP A 530 -6.01 5.33 43.79
CA ASP A 530 -5.59 5.72 45.15
C ASP A 530 -4.33 6.61 45.12
N ASP A 531 -3.45 6.44 44.12
CA ASP A 531 -2.21 7.21 43.94
C ASP A 531 -2.45 8.68 43.49
N LEU A 532 -3.64 9.02 43.00
CA LEU A 532 -4.04 10.38 42.65
C LEU A 532 -4.67 11.16 43.81
N SER A 533 -4.90 10.50 44.95
CA SER A 533 -5.30 11.18 46.20
C SER A 533 -4.12 11.83 46.93
N GLU A 534 -2.88 11.52 46.52
CA GLU A 534 -1.63 12.12 47.02
C GLU A 534 -1.46 13.55 46.48
N PRO A 535 -1.61 14.59 47.31
CA PRO A 535 -1.58 16.00 46.86
C PRO A 535 -0.24 16.42 46.23
N THR A 536 0.80 15.62 46.43
CA THR A 536 2.15 15.83 45.90
C THR A 536 2.25 15.54 44.40
N VAL A 537 1.47 14.59 43.89
CA VAL A 537 1.41 14.23 42.45
C VAL A 537 0.60 15.27 41.67
N ILE A 538 -0.53 15.72 42.23
CA ILE A 538 -1.36 16.80 41.67
C ILE A 538 -0.55 18.10 41.51
N LYS A 539 0.29 18.46 42.49
CA LYS A 539 1.15 19.65 42.41
C LYS A 539 2.24 19.59 41.34
N LYS A 540 2.63 18.39 40.90
CA LYS A 540 3.65 18.18 39.87
C LYS A 540 3.07 18.28 38.45
N ILE A 541 1.82 17.87 38.29
CA ILE A 541 1.11 17.88 37.01
C ILE A 541 0.59 19.29 36.68
N PHE A 542 0.07 20.01 37.68
CA PHE A 542 -0.61 21.30 37.47
C PHE A 542 0.21 22.55 37.85
N ARG A 543 1.56 22.50 37.76
CA ARG A 543 2.40 23.71 37.82
C ARG A 543 3.47 23.75 36.73
N ARG A 544 3.09 24.21 35.54
CA ARG A 544 3.17 25.63 35.20
C ARG A 544 2.05 26.00 34.24
#